data_AF-A0ABD5BIS2-F1
#
_entry.id   AF-A0ABD5BIS2-F1
#
_cell.length_a   1.000
_cell.length_b   1.000
_cell.length_c   1.000
_cell.angle_alpha   90.00
_cell.angle_beta   90.00
_cell.angle_gamma   90.00
#
_symmetry.space_group_name_H-M   'P 1'
#
loop_
_entity.id
_entity.type
_entity.pdbx_description
1 polymer ?
#
loop_
_entity_poly.entity_id
_entity_poly.type
_entity_poly.pdbx_seq_one_letter_code
_entity_poly.pdbx_strand_id
1 'polypeptide(L)'
;MPGSASAVEQTMEERLRAQLRNTNQQLQAMQSGQAQLQAARNAAEAQLKAAQAQVKQLQTELEHAQNQGKALAQQQDSVRNQASEQIAASRQQAGQYKQAYDELLVLARGKEAERVNLQTRFQQQQMALASCTVKNQKLYALGKEVLTEYESLGTGSLLKMRQPFATSSRVKFDEIAQSYGDRLYENRADARQTTQQP
;
A
#
# COMPACT_ATOMS: atom_id res chain seq x y z
N MET A 1 45.80 -69.32 114.04
CA MET A 1 44.66 -68.93 113.19
C MET A 1 45.15 -67.91 112.17
N PRO A 2 45.49 -68.31 110.94
CA PRO A 2 45.92 -67.42 109.86
C PRO A 2 44.68 -66.95 109.07
N GLY A 3 44.50 -65.65 108.83
CA GLY A 3 43.32 -65.17 108.08
C GLY A 3 43.29 -63.70 107.67
N SER A 4 44.24 -62.87 108.13
CA SER A 4 44.20 -61.41 107.91
C SER A 4 45.01 -60.90 106.71
N ALA A 5 45.91 -61.71 106.12
CA ALA A 5 46.63 -61.32 104.90
C ALA A 5 45.76 -61.44 103.63
N SER A 6 44.80 -62.37 103.61
CA SER A 6 43.96 -62.63 102.44
C SER A 6 42.87 -61.58 102.20
N ALA A 7 42.43 -60.84 103.24
CA ALA A 7 41.38 -59.83 103.11
C ALA A 7 41.87 -58.51 102.48
N VAL A 8 43.12 -58.11 102.75
CA VAL A 8 43.71 -56.89 102.15
C VAL A 8 44.07 -57.12 100.67
N GLU A 9 44.57 -58.30 100.32
CA GLU A 9 44.77 -58.68 98.91
C GLU A 9 43.44 -58.75 98.13
N GLN A 10 42.38 -59.32 98.72
CA GLN A 10 41.05 -59.35 98.11
C GLN A 10 40.49 -57.96 97.78
N THR A 11 40.69 -56.96 98.67
CA THR A 11 40.20 -55.59 98.44
C THR A 11 40.95 -54.82 97.34
N MET A 12 42.26 -55.04 97.18
CA MET A 12 43.05 -54.44 96.09
C MET A 12 42.71 -55.08 94.74
N GLU A 13 42.48 -56.40 94.74
CA GLU A 13 42.07 -57.15 93.55
C GLU A 13 40.66 -56.75 93.07
N GLU A 14 39.71 -56.52 93.98
CA GLU A 14 38.37 -56.00 93.66
C GLU A 14 38.39 -54.59 93.07
N ARG A 15 39.27 -53.72 93.58
CA ARG A 15 39.47 -52.36 93.05
C ARG A 15 40.06 -52.41 91.63
N LEU A 16 41.03 -53.28 91.40
CA LEU A 16 41.62 -53.50 90.07
C LEU A 16 40.57 -54.04 89.09
N ARG A 17 39.73 -55.00 89.52
CA ARG A 17 38.60 -55.52 88.72
C ARG A 17 37.55 -54.44 88.43
N ALA A 18 37.24 -53.56 89.38
CA ALA A 18 36.33 -52.43 89.16
C ALA A 18 36.90 -51.42 88.17
N GLN A 19 38.20 -51.12 88.29
CA GLN A 19 38.91 -50.21 87.38
C GLN A 19 39.01 -50.80 85.96
N LEU A 20 39.29 -52.11 85.83
CA LEU A 20 39.25 -52.83 84.56
C LEU A 20 37.86 -52.83 83.93
N ARG A 21 36.78 -53.01 84.71
CA ARG A 21 35.40 -52.93 84.19
C ARG A 21 35.06 -51.52 83.70
N ASN A 22 35.48 -50.49 84.43
CA ASN A 22 35.25 -49.10 84.06
C ASN A 22 36.03 -48.72 82.79
N THR A 23 37.30 -49.10 82.69
CA THR A 23 38.10 -48.87 81.47
C THR A 23 37.56 -49.65 80.27
N ASN A 24 37.05 -50.87 80.48
CA ASN A 24 36.38 -51.63 79.40
C ASN A 24 35.10 -50.93 78.92
N GLN A 25 34.27 -50.43 79.85
CA GLN A 25 33.08 -49.65 79.51
C GLN A 25 33.42 -48.36 78.78
N GLN A 26 34.48 -47.65 79.20
CA GLN A 26 34.98 -46.45 78.51
C GLN A 26 35.49 -46.77 77.10
N LEU A 27 36.22 -47.88 76.93
CA LEU A 27 36.73 -48.31 75.64
C LEU A 27 35.58 -48.68 74.68
N GLN A 28 34.56 -49.37 75.19
CA GLN A 28 33.36 -49.73 74.44
C GLN A 28 32.56 -48.49 74.05
N ALA A 29 32.42 -47.51 74.96
CA ALA A 29 31.79 -46.22 74.66
C ALA A 29 32.57 -45.44 73.59
N MET A 30 33.90 -45.36 73.69
CA MET A 30 34.74 -44.72 72.67
C MET A 30 34.67 -45.42 71.31
N GLN A 31 34.69 -46.76 71.27
CA GLN A 31 34.51 -47.52 70.02
C GLN A 31 33.14 -47.24 69.38
N SER A 32 32.07 -47.22 70.18
CA SER A 32 30.73 -46.90 69.67
C SER A 32 30.66 -45.46 69.13
N GLY A 33 31.25 -44.49 69.84
CA GLY A 33 31.33 -43.10 69.39
C GLY A 33 32.16 -42.92 68.13
N GLN A 34 33.28 -43.65 67.99
CA GLN A 34 34.09 -43.65 66.78
C GLN A 34 33.32 -44.21 65.58
N ALA A 35 32.58 -45.31 65.77
CA ALA A 35 31.72 -45.88 64.74
C ALA A 35 30.60 -44.89 64.32
N GLN A 36 30.00 -44.19 65.28
CA GLN A 36 28.97 -43.18 65.01
C GLN A 36 29.51 -41.95 64.26
N LEU A 37 30.69 -41.44 64.66
CA LEU A 37 31.36 -40.35 63.95
C LEU A 37 31.78 -40.75 62.54
N GLN A 38 32.27 -41.97 62.35
CA GLN A 38 32.62 -42.49 61.02
C GLN A 38 31.37 -42.61 60.14
N ALA A 39 30.25 -43.11 60.68
CA ALA A 39 28.98 -43.17 59.97
C ALA A 39 28.47 -41.77 59.60
N ALA A 40 28.54 -40.80 60.51
CA ALA A 40 28.15 -39.42 60.26
C ALA A 40 29.04 -38.75 59.19
N ARG A 41 30.36 -39.00 59.22
CA ARG A 41 31.29 -38.52 58.17
C ARG A 41 30.94 -39.09 56.81
N ASN A 42 30.73 -40.40 56.71
CA ASN A 42 30.37 -41.05 55.45
C ASN A 42 29.03 -40.51 54.91
N ALA A 43 28.06 -40.26 55.79
CA ALA A 43 26.78 -39.65 55.41
C ALA A 43 26.94 -38.21 54.90
N ALA A 44 27.76 -37.40 55.58
CA ALA A 44 28.04 -36.03 55.17
C ALA A 44 28.81 -35.97 53.84
N GLU A 45 29.80 -36.85 53.63
CA GLU A 45 30.52 -36.97 52.36
C GLU A 45 29.58 -37.39 51.21
N ALA A 46 28.67 -38.33 51.47
CA ALA A 46 27.65 -38.73 50.49
C ALA A 46 26.71 -37.56 50.13
N GLN A 47 26.26 -36.78 51.12
CA GLN A 47 25.43 -35.60 50.89
C GLN A 47 26.18 -34.51 50.12
N LEU A 48 27.46 -34.26 50.45
CA LEU A 48 28.28 -33.27 49.76
C LEU A 48 28.51 -33.66 48.29
N LYS A 49 28.76 -34.95 48.03
CA LYS A 49 28.87 -35.47 46.67
C LYS A 49 27.55 -35.35 45.89
N ALA A 50 26.41 -35.63 46.53
CA ALA A 50 25.09 -35.47 45.92
C ALA A 50 24.77 -34.00 45.61
N ALA A 51 25.06 -33.08 46.54
CA ALA A 51 24.88 -31.65 46.34
C ALA A 51 25.79 -31.11 45.22
N GLN A 52 27.05 -31.54 45.16
CA GLN A 52 27.96 -31.18 44.07
C GLN A 52 27.46 -31.69 42.71
N ALA A 53 26.88 -32.89 42.66
CA ALA A 53 26.28 -33.42 41.44
C ALA A 53 25.07 -32.58 41.00
N GLN A 54 24.19 -32.20 41.94
CA GLN A 54 23.04 -31.33 41.66
C GLN A 54 23.47 -29.94 41.18
N VAL A 55 24.47 -29.32 41.80
CA VAL A 55 24.98 -28.01 41.37
C VAL A 55 25.51 -28.08 39.94
N LYS A 56 26.27 -29.12 39.59
CA LYS A 56 26.76 -29.30 38.21
C LYS A 56 25.62 -29.48 37.22
N GLN A 57 24.62 -30.29 37.57
CA GLN A 57 23.45 -30.49 36.72
C GLN A 57 22.68 -29.18 36.51
N LEU A 58 22.40 -28.43 37.57
CA LEU A 58 21.71 -27.15 37.50
C LEU A 58 22.51 -26.10 36.70
N GLN A 59 23.85 -26.12 36.80
CA GLN A 59 24.71 -25.26 35.97
C GLN A 59 24.57 -25.59 34.48
N THR A 60 24.59 -26.87 34.12
CA THR A 60 24.39 -27.30 32.73
C THR A 60 22.99 -26.95 32.21
N GLU A 61 21.96 -27.13 33.03
CA GLU A 61 20.58 -26.76 32.68
C GLU A 61 20.43 -25.24 32.51
N LEU A 62 21.07 -24.44 33.36
CA LEU A 62 21.07 -22.98 33.26
C LEU A 62 21.77 -22.51 31.98
N GLU A 63 22.95 -23.05 31.66
CA GLU A 63 23.65 -22.74 30.42
C GLU A 63 22.81 -23.12 29.19
N HIS A 64 22.15 -24.27 29.23
CA HIS A 64 21.26 -24.69 28.17
C HIS A 64 20.07 -23.74 28.00
N ALA A 65 19.40 -23.39 29.09
CA ALA A 65 18.27 -22.45 29.08
C ALA A 65 18.69 -21.05 28.60
N GLN A 66 19.86 -20.57 29.01
CA GLN A 66 20.40 -19.28 28.55
C GLN A 66 20.69 -19.30 27.04
N ASN A 67 21.26 -20.38 26.52
CA ASN A 67 21.55 -20.52 25.09
C ASN A 67 20.26 -20.62 24.28
N GLN A 68 19.26 -21.38 24.76
CA GLN A 68 17.93 -21.43 24.14
C GLN A 68 17.26 -20.05 24.15
N GLY A 69 17.31 -19.32 25.26
CA GLY A 69 16.75 -17.97 25.37
C GLY A 69 17.39 -16.99 24.39
N LYS A 70 18.72 -17.03 24.22
CA LYS A 70 19.43 -16.23 23.21
C LYS A 70 19.02 -16.60 21.79
N ALA A 71 18.92 -17.89 21.47
CA ALA A 71 18.50 -18.36 20.16
C ALA A 71 17.06 -17.94 19.83
N LEU A 72 16.14 -18.06 20.80
CA LEU A 72 14.75 -17.62 20.67
C LEU A 72 14.66 -16.10 20.47
N ALA A 73 15.44 -15.30 21.21
CA ALA A 73 15.48 -13.85 21.03
C ALA A 73 15.98 -13.47 19.62
N GLN A 74 17.06 -14.09 19.15
CA GLN A 74 17.57 -13.88 17.79
C GLN A 74 16.56 -14.31 16.72
N GLN A 75 15.84 -15.40 16.94
CA GLN A 75 14.78 -15.85 16.04
C GLN A 75 13.61 -14.85 16.03
N GLN A 76 13.20 -14.36 17.19
CA GLN A 76 12.13 -13.36 17.31
C GLN A 76 12.50 -12.06 16.59
N ASP A 77 13.73 -11.57 16.78
CA ASP A 77 14.23 -10.38 16.11
C ASP A 77 14.30 -10.56 14.59
N SER A 78 14.78 -11.72 14.11
CA SER A 78 14.84 -11.99 12.67
C SER A 78 13.44 -12.08 12.04
N VAL A 79 12.49 -12.75 12.69
CA VAL A 79 11.08 -12.81 12.23
C VAL A 79 10.45 -11.42 12.24
N ARG A 80 10.70 -10.61 13.28
CA ARG A 80 10.18 -9.24 13.36
C ARG A 80 10.73 -8.36 12.24
N ASN A 81 12.03 -8.46 11.96
CA ASN A 81 12.68 -7.70 10.90
C ASN A 81 12.14 -8.11 9.53
N GLN A 82 12.05 -9.43 9.26
CA GLN A 82 11.47 -9.95 8.01
C GLN A 82 10.01 -9.50 7.82
N ALA A 83 9.19 -9.57 8.87
CA ALA A 83 7.81 -9.10 8.81
C ALA A 83 7.74 -7.58 8.53
N SER A 84 8.60 -6.79 9.16
CA SER A 84 8.67 -5.34 8.93
C SER A 84 9.09 -5.01 7.50
N GLU A 85 10.10 -5.69 6.97
CA GLU A 85 10.56 -5.54 5.58
C GLU A 85 9.48 -5.95 4.58
N GLN A 86 8.78 -7.06 4.82
CA GLN A 86 7.69 -7.51 3.97
C GLN A 86 6.52 -6.53 3.97
N ILE A 87 6.16 -5.97 5.13
CA ILE A 87 5.12 -4.94 5.23
C ILE A 87 5.55 -3.67 4.49
N ALA A 88 6.80 -3.23 4.64
CA ALA A 88 7.33 -2.07 3.96
C ALA A 88 7.31 -2.26 2.43
N ALA A 89 7.80 -3.40 1.93
CA ALA A 89 7.78 -3.75 0.52
C ALA A 89 6.35 -3.83 -0.04
N SER A 90 5.43 -4.45 0.69
CA SER A 90 4.01 -4.53 0.30
C SER A 90 3.36 -3.15 0.23
N ARG A 91 3.61 -2.27 1.22
CA ARG A 91 3.12 -0.89 1.21
C ARG A 91 3.68 -0.08 0.04
N GLN A 92 4.96 -0.27 -0.28
CA GLN A 92 5.59 0.39 -1.42
C GLN A 92 4.94 -0.06 -2.74
N GLN A 93 4.72 -1.36 -2.93
CA GLN A 93 4.03 -1.87 -4.12
C GLN A 93 2.59 -1.35 -4.22
N ALA A 94 1.83 -1.38 -3.12
CA ALA A 94 0.47 -0.83 -3.08
C ALA A 94 0.45 0.66 -3.43
N GLY A 95 1.44 1.44 -2.95
CA GLY A 95 1.63 2.83 -3.31
C GLY A 95 1.89 3.04 -4.81
N GLN A 96 2.78 2.23 -5.40
CA GLN A 96 3.07 2.28 -6.83
C GLN A 96 1.86 1.94 -7.70
N TYR A 97 1.10 0.90 -7.33
CA TYR A 97 -0.13 0.56 -8.06
C TYR A 97 -1.18 1.65 -7.96
N LYS A 98 -1.33 2.28 -6.79
CA LYS A 98 -2.24 3.41 -6.62
C LYS A 98 -1.83 4.60 -7.48
N GLN A 99 -0.55 4.96 -7.49
CA GLN A 99 -0.03 6.04 -8.34
C GLN A 99 -0.26 5.76 -9.83
N ALA A 100 0.10 4.55 -10.29
CA ALA A 100 -0.12 4.15 -11.68
C ALA A 100 -1.61 4.17 -12.07
N TYR A 101 -2.49 3.75 -11.15
CA TYR A 101 -3.94 3.82 -11.35
C TYR A 101 -4.44 5.26 -11.44
N ASP A 102 -3.99 6.14 -10.54
CA ASP A 102 -4.37 7.56 -10.53
C ASP A 102 -3.89 8.26 -11.82
N GLU A 103 -2.66 7.98 -12.27
CA GLU A 103 -2.12 8.46 -13.55
C GLU A 103 -2.95 7.98 -14.74
N LEU A 104 -3.31 6.68 -14.77
CA LEU A 104 -4.14 6.12 -15.82
C LEU A 104 -5.54 6.74 -15.83
N LEU A 105 -6.11 7.03 -14.65
CA LEU A 105 -7.41 7.68 -14.53
C LEU A 105 -7.38 9.12 -15.06
N VAL A 106 -6.31 9.87 -14.77
CA VAL A 106 -6.09 11.22 -15.31
C VAL A 106 -5.97 11.16 -16.84
N LEU A 107 -5.17 10.22 -17.37
CA LEU A 107 -4.99 10.04 -18.80
C LEU A 107 -6.31 9.66 -19.50
N ALA A 108 -7.08 8.74 -18.91
CA ALA A 108 -8.38 8.32 -19.45
C ALA A 108 -9.37 9.50 -19.50
N ARG A 109 -9.45 10.31 -18.44
CA ARG A 109 -10.28 11.52 -18.41
C ARG A 109 -9.83 12.55 -19.44
N GLY A 110 -8.51 12.75 -19.58
CA GLY A 110 -7.93 13.61 -20.60
C GLY A 110 -8.31 13.17 -22.01
N LYS A 111 -8.20 11.87 -22.30
CA LYS A 111 -8.58 11.30 -23.60
C LYS A 111 -10.07 11.42 -23.88
N GLU A 112 -10.93 11.20 -22.90
CA GLU A 112 -12.38 11.37 -23.08
C GLU A 112 -12.74 12.84 -23.33
N ALA A 113 -12.10 13.78 -22.61
CA ALA A 113 -12.28 15.21 -22.85
C ALA A 113 -11.81 15.61 -24.27
N GLU A 114 -10.66 15.11 -24.73
CA GLU A 114 -10.19 15.30 -26.11
C GLU A 114 -11.20 14.75 -27.13
N ARG A 115 -11.74 13.53 -26.89
CA ARG A 115 -12.72 12.89 -27.75
C ARG A 115 -14.00 13.72 -27.87
N VAL A 116 -14.54 14.20 -26.75
CA VAL A 116 -15.74 15.06 -26.73
C VAL A 116 -15.48 16.38 -27.46
N ASN A 117 -14.33 17.01 -27.24
CA ASN A 117 -13.96 18.25 -27.92
C ASN A 117 -13.84 18.05 -29.44
N LEU A 118 -13.17 16.98 -29.88
CA LEU A 118 -13.04 16.65 -31.30
C LEU A 118 -14.40 16.33 -31.93
N GLN A 119 -15.24 15.56 -31.25
CA GLN A 119 -16.60 15.26 -31.72
C GLN A 119 -17.43 16.53 -31.87
N THR A 120 -17.35 17.45 -30.90
CA THR A 120 -18.06 18.74 -30.95
C THR A 120 -17.59 19.58 -32.14
N ARG A 121 -16.27 19.73 -32.31
CA ARG A 121 -15.70 20.47 -33.45
C ARG A 121 -16.08 19.83 -34.79
N PHE A 122 -16.08 18.51 -34.86
CA PHE A 122 -16.48 17.78 -36.06
C PHE A 122 -17.95 18.05 -36.42
N GLN A 123 -18.86 18.04 -35.44
CA GLN A 123 -20.27 18.37 -35.67
C GLN A 123 -20.45 19.82 -36.12
N GLN A 124 -19.77 20.78 -35.46
CA GLN A 124 -19.79 22.19 -35.86
C GLN A 124 -19.30 22.38 -37.31
N GLN A 125 -18.21 21.71 -37.69
CA GLN A 125 -17.69 21.76 -39.06
C GLN A 125 -18.66 21.13 -40.08
N GLN A 126 -19.30 20.01 -39.73
CA GLN A 126 -20.33 19.40 -40.58
C GLN A 126 -21.51 20.35 -40.80
N MET A 127 -22.03 20.99 -39.75
CA MET A 127 -23.12 21.96 -39.84
C MET A 127 -22.72 23.17 -40.70
N ALA A 128 -21.49 23.67 -40.50
CA ALA A 128 -20.96 24.77 -41.30
C ALA A 128 -20.86 24.41 -42.79
N LEU A 129 -20.36 23.21 -43.11
CA LEU A 129 -20.25 22.72 -44.49
C LEU A 129 -21.64 22.53 -45.13
N ALA A 130 -22.59 21.95 -44.41
CA ALA A 130 -23.96 21.78 -44.88
C ALA A 130 -24.62 23.13 -45.19
N SER A 131 -24.50 24.10 -44.27
CA SER A 131 -25.00 25.46 -44.49
C SER A 131 -24.32 26.14 -45.68
N CYS A 132 -23.00 25.99 -45.83
CA CYS A 132 -22.25 26.54 -46.96
C CYS A 132 -22.75 25.95 -48.29
N THR A 133 -23.00 24.64 -48.31
CA THR A 133 -23.50 23.93 -49.50
C THR A 133 -24.88 24.45 -49.91
N VAL A 134 -25.81 24.59 -48.95
CA VAL A 134 -27.15 25.13 -49.22
C VAL A 134 -27.07 26.58 -49.72
N LYS A 135 -26.27 27.43 -49.06
CA LYS A 135 -26.08 28.82 -49.48
C LYS A 135 -25.46 28.93 -50.87
N ASN A 136 -24.48 28.08 -51.19
CA ASN A 136 -23.86 28.03 -52.51
C ASN A 136 -24.88 27.64 -53.60
N GLN A 137 -25.72 26.65 -53.34
CA GLN A 137 -26.81 26.28 -54.27
C GLN A 137 -27.78 27.44 -54.51
N LYS A 138 -28.17 28.16 -53.45
CA LYS A 138 -29.04 29.35 -53.55
C LYS A 138 -28.38 30.48 -54.34
N LEU A 139 -27.12 30.80 -54.06
CA LEU A 139 -26.36 31.81 -54.80
C LEU A 139 -26.22 31.44 -56.29
N TYR A 140 -25.97 30.16 -56.58
CA TYR A 140 -25.88 29.67 -57.96
C TYR A 140 -27.21 29.79 -58.70
N ALA A 141 -28.33 29.42 -58.06
CA ALA A 141 -29.67 29.59 -58.61
C ALA A 141 -30.00 31.08 -58.86
N LEU A 142 -29.68 31.95 -57.90
CA LEU A 142 -29.85 33.40 -58.02
C LEU A 142 -29.01 33.96 -59.18
N GLY A 143 -27.77 33.51 -59.34
CA GLY A 143 -26.91 33.91 -60.45
C GLY A 143 -27.49 33.53 -61.81
N LYS A 144 -28.13 32.36 -61.92
CA LYS A 144 -28.87 31.97 -63.14
C LYS A 144 -30.08 32.86 -63.39
N GLU A 145 -30.86 33.15 -62.36
CA GLU A 145 -32.03 34.04 -62.45
C GLU A 145 -31.63 35.42 -62.99
N VAL A 146 -30.56 36.01 -62.46
CA VAL A 146 -30.01 37.29 -62.94
C VAL A 146 -29.60 37.22 -64.41
N LEU A 147 -28.91 36.16 -64.83
CA LEU A 147 -28.51 35.97 -66.23
C LEU A 147 -29.72 35.86 -67.16
N THR A 148 -30.73 35.06 -66.78
CA THR A 148 -31.97 34.89 -67.56
C THR A 148 -32.76 36.19 -67.68
N GLU A 149 -32.89 36.95 -66.59
CA GLU A 149 -33.56 38.27 -66.63
C GLU A 149 -32.80 39.24 -67.53
N TYR A 150 -31.46 39.27 -67.45
CA TYR A 150 -30.64 40.11 -68.32
C TYR A 150 -30.81 39.77 -69.81
N GLU A 151 -30.86 38.48 -70.17
CA GLU A 151 -31.13 38.01 -71.53
C GLU A 151 -32.54 38.40 -72.02
N SER A 152 -33.54 38.31 -71.14
CA SER A 152 -34.93 38.68 -71.46
C SER A 152 -35.10 40.19 -71.72
N LEU A 153 -34.36 41.03 -70.99
CA LEU A 153 -34.35 42.48 -71.17
C LEU A 153 -33.73 42.89 -72.52
N GLY A 154 -32.71 42.16 -72.98
CA GLY A 154 -32.04 42.41 -74.26
C GLY A 154 -32.92 42.20 -75.49
N THR A 155 -33.89 41.28 -75.44
CA THR A 155 -34.67 40.89 -76.63
C THR A 155 -35.90 41.76 -76.89
N GLY A 156 -36.44 42.47 -75.89
CA GLY A 156 -37.64 43.32 -76.05
C GLY A 156 -37.62 44.68 -75.35
N SER A 157 -36.68 44.95 -74.42
CA SER A 157 -36.73 46.14 -73.56
C SER A 157 -35.97 47.35 -74.13
N LEU A 158 -34.92 47.12 -74.92
CA LEU A 158 -34.16 48.19 -75.60
C LEU A 158 -35.02 49.06 -76.52
N LEU A 159 -36.08 48.50 -77.13
CA LEU A 159 -37.01 49.25 -77.98
C LEU A 159 -37.95 50.18 -77.18
N LYS A 160 -38.29 49.82 -75.92
CA LYS A 160 -39.13 50.64 -75.01
C LYS A 160 -38.33 51.67 -74.21
N MET A 161 -37.05 51.39 -73.91
CA MET A 161 -36.17 52.26 -73.12
C MET A 161 -35.78 53.57 -73.85
N ARG A 162 -35.95 53.64 -75.18
CA ARG A 162 -35.70 54.83 -75.99
C ARG A 162 -36.79 55.92 -75.89
N GLN A 163 -37.86 55.71 -75.11
CA GLN A 163 -38.92 56.69 -74.92
C GLN A 163 -38.65 57.61 -73.70
N PRO A 164 -38.76 58.95 -73.84
CA PRO A 164 -38.30 59.93 -72.85
C PRO A 164 -39.09 60.00 -71.52
N PHE A 165 -40.12 59.17 -71.30
CA PHE A 165 -40.98 59.19 -70.10
C PHE A 165 -40.91 57.92 -69.23
N ALA A 166 -39.86 57.11 -69.35
CA ALA A 166 -39.73 55.82 -68.67
C ALA A 166 -39.31 55.90 -67.17
N THR A 167 -39.82 56.87 -66.41
CA THR A 167 -39.52 57.01 -64.96
C THR A 167 -39.95 55.76 -64.18
N SER A 168 -41.09 55.14 -64.54
CA SER A 168 -41.55 53.90 -63.92
C SER A 168 -40.66 52.70 -64.22
N SER A 169 -40.00 52.66 -65.39
CA SER A 169 -39.04 51.61 -65.72
C SER A 169 -37.77 51.72 -64.88
N ARG A 170 -37.28 52.93 -64.61
CA ARG A 170 -36.11 53.16 -63.75
C ARG A 170 -36.33 52.65 -62.32
N VAL A 171 -37.46 53.02 -61.70
CA VAL A 171 -37.83 52.54 -60.35
C VAL A 171 -37.91 51.01 -60.30
N LYS A 172 -38.45 50.36 -61.34
CA LYS A 172 -38.48 48.89 -61.41
C LYS A 172 -37.09 48.26 -61.49
N PHE A 173 -36.16 48.87 -62.22
CA PHE A 173 -34.77 48.39 -62.24
C PHE A 173 -34.08 48.54 -60.89
N ASP A 174 -34.32 49.66 -60.20
CA ASP A 174 -33.78 49.88 -58.85
C ASP A 174 -34.36 48.87 -57.84
N GLU A 175 -35.66 48.58 -57.90
CA GLU A 175 -36.33 47.57 -57.06
C GLU A 175 -35.79 46.16 -57.33
N ILE A 176 -35.58 45.81 -58.60
CA ILE A 176 -34.99 44.53 -59.00
C ILE A 176 -33.54 44.43 -58.47
N ALA A 177 -32.72 45.46 -58.67
CA ALA A 177 -31.35 45.51 -58.20
C ALA A 177 -31.25 45.41 -56.67
N GLN A 178 -32.15 46.08 -55.94
CA GLN A 178 -32.24 45.98 -54.49
C GLN A 178 -32.62 44.56 -54.06
N SER A 179 -33.64 43.95 -54.68
CA SER A 179 -34.07 42.59 -54.36
C SER A 179 -32.97 41.53 -54.59
N TYR A 180 -32.12 41.71 -55.60
CA TYR A 180 -30.97 40.84 -55.84
C TYR A 180 -29.84 41.12 -54.84
N GLY A 181 -29.61 42.39 -54.49
CA GLY A 181 -28.66 42.78 -53.45
C GLY A 181 -28.98 42.14 -52.10
N ASP A 182 -30.24 42.20 -51.68
CA ASP A 182 -30.73 41.59 -50.43
C ASP A 182 -30.54 40.06 -50.46
N ARG A 183 -30.96 39.39 -51.54
CA ARG A 183 -30.80 37.93 -51.69
C ARG A 183 -29.33 37.49 -51.75
N LEU A 184 -28.44 38.26 -52.36
CA LEU A 184 -26.99 38.00 -52.36
C LEU A 184 -26.40 38.14 -50.95
N TYR A 185 -26.84 39.15 -50.20
CA TYR A 185 -26.39 39.39 -48.84
C TYR A 185 -26.86 38.27 -47.89
N GLU A 186 -28.14 37.91 -47.94
CA GLU A 186 -28.73 36.82 -47.14
C GLU A 186 -28.05 35.47 -47.36
N ASN A 187 -27.67 35.17 -48.61
CA ASN A 187 -27.09 33.88 -48.98
C ASN A 187 -25.56 33.87 -48.95
N ARG A 188 -24.92 34.94 -48.49
CA ARG A 188 -23.46 34.96 -48.30
C ARG A 188 -23.04 33.91 -47.28
N ALA A 189 -22.05 33.10 -47.64
CA ALA A 189 -21.41 32.19 -46.69
C ALA A 189 -20.54 33.01 -45.72
N ASP A 190 -20.82 32.88 -44.42
CA ASP A 190 -19.99 33.44 -43.36
C ASP A 190 -19.63 32.32 -42.38
N ALA A 191 -18.34 32.03 -42.28
CA ALA A 191 -17.79 31.00 -41.40
C ALA A 191 -17.97 31.34 -39.90
N ARG A 192 -18.25 32.60 -39.55
CA ARG A 192 -18.46 33.05 -38.16
C ARG A 192 -19.89 32.86 -37.69
N GLN A 193 -20.87 32.94 -38.59
CA GLN A 193 -22.30 32.78 -38.28
C GLN A 193 -22.66 31.33 -37.92
N THR A 194 -21.95 30.34 -38.48
CA THR A 194 -22.16 28.91 -38.20
C THR A 194 -21.62 28.46 -36.84
N THR A 195 -20.80 29.29 -36.16
CA THR A 195 -20.28 29.00 -34.82
C THR A 195 -21.18 29.58 -33.71
N GLN A 196 -22.19 30.39 -34.05
CA GLN A 196 -23.04 31.12 -33.10
C GLN A 196 -24.45 30.53 -32.90
N GLN A 197 -24.83 29.48 -33.64
CA GLN A 197 -26.09 28.79 -33.37
C GLN A 197 -25.86 27.69 -32.31
N PRO A 198 -26.62 27.71 -31.19
CA PRO A 198 -26.46 26.78 -30.07
C PRO A 198 -26.81 25.33 -30.44
#